data_AF-A0A3N9ULF8-F1
#
_entry.id   AF-A0A3N9ULF8-F1
#
_cell.length_a   1.000
_cell.length_b   1.000
_cell.length_c   1.000
_cell.angle_alpha   90.00
_cell.angle_beta   90.00
_cell.angle_gamma   90.00
#
_symmetry.space_group_name_H-M   'P 1'
#
loop_
_entity.id
_entity.type
_entity.pdbx_description
1 polymer ?
#
loop_
_entity_poly.entity_id
_entity_poly.type
_entity_poly.pdbx_seq_one_letter_code
_entity_poly.pdbx_strand_id
1 'polypeptide(L)'
;MSGKTAKAERRALELVPKPQTTRRQVLAVWNVLEELSDRKSDDLRWAYHVAKNKALIKPEVDALRAAQKPDEDFDAYDKARIELCKNHAQRDPNTHEPLTTDNGRRFLIDHTRQAEFDAAAEKLKEEHKPALDRYEEKMKAFEKFLDEEIPSPVWHPIPYMCLPKDITPRQVEVLIDVVKEA
;
A
#
# COMPACT_ATOMS: atom_id res chain seq x y z
N MET A 1 1.97 52.25 -18.76
CA MET A 1 1.01 51.26 -19.27
C MET A 1 1.47 49.79 -19.11
N SER A 2 2.37 49.46 -18.17
CA SER A 2 3.03 48.14 -18.08
C SER A 2 2.37 47.14 -17.09
N GLY A 3 1.33 47.53 -16.35
CA GLY A 3 0.75 46.71 -15.27
C GLY A 3 -0.39 45.78 -15.69
N LYS A 4 -1.05 46.03 -16.83
CA LYS A 4 -2.22 45.23 -17.26
C LYS A 4 -1.81 43.92 -17.95
N THR A 5 -0.71 43.91 -18.71
CA THR A 5 -0.14 42.73 -19.37
C THR A 5 0.44 41.73 -18.36
N ALA A 6 1.23 42.19 -17.39
CA ALA A 6 1.78 41.32 -16.34
C ALA A 6 0.71 40.65 -15.45
N LYS A 7 -0.42 41.33 -15.22
CA LYS A 7 -1.56 40.76 -14.48
C LYS A 7 -2.34 39.73 -15.32
N ALA A 8 -2.44 39.93 -16.64
CA ALA A 8 -3.05 38.98 -17.56
C ALA A 8 -2.19 37.72 -17.75
N GLU A 9 -0.87 37.88 -17.86
CA GLU A 9 0.08 36.76 -17.96
C GLU A 9 0.13 35.91 -16.68
N ARG A 10 0.11 36.53 -15.50
CA ARG A 10 -0.01 35.78 -14.23
C ARG A 10 -1.31 34.98 -14.14
N ARG A 11 -2.42 35.56 -14.62
CA ARG A 11 -3.73 34.90 -14.63
C ARG A 11 -3.80 33.76 -15.66
N ALA A 12 -3.08 33.90 -16.77
CA ALA A 12 -2.96 32.85 -17.79
C ALA A 12 -2.08 31.68 -17.31
N LEU A 13 -1.05 31.94 -16.51
CA LEU A 13 -0.23 30.91 -15.86
C LEU A 13 -1.00 30.11 -14.79
N GLU A 14 -1.98 30.72 -14.11
CA GLU A 14 -2.87 30.03 -13.16
C GLU A 14 -3.92 29.12 -13.83
N LEU A 15 -4.15 29.27 -15.14
CA LEU A 15 -5.13 28.50 -15.91
C LEU A 15 -4.55 27.23 -16.55
N VAL A 16 -3.25 26.97 -16.42
CA VAL A 16 -2.68 25.70 -16.86
C VAL A 16 -3.14 24.62 -15.88
N PRO A 17 -3.87 23.58 -16.34
CA PRO A 17 -4.26 22.49 -15.47
C PRO A 17 -2.98 21.87 -14.89
N LYS A 18 -2.86 21.90 -13.56
CA LYS A 18 -1.74 21.23 -12.89
C LYS A 18 -1.79 19.75 -13.27
N PRO A 19 -0.64 19.10 -13.53
CA PRO A 19 -0.64 17.66 -13.75
C PRO A 19 -1.35 16.99 -12.56
N GLN A 20 -2.23 16.05 -12.87
CA GLN A 20 -2.99 15.29 -11.88
C GLN A 20 -2.50 13.84 -11.89
N THR A 21 -2.60 13.21 -10.72
CA THR A 21 -2.31 11.79 -10.52
C THR A 21 -3.31 11.22 -9.52
N THR A 22 -3.35 9.91 -9.33
CA THR A 22 -4.19 9.30 -8.30
C THR A 22 -3.37 8.95 -7.07
N ARG A 23 -4.02 8.87 -5.90
CA ARG A 23 -3.36 8.35 -4.68
C ARG A 23 -2.87 6.92 -4.87
N ARG A 24 -3.61 6.12 -5.65
CA ARG A 24 -3.18 4.78 -6.08
C ARG A 24 -1.84 4.81 -6.81
N GLN A 25 -1.64 5.76 -7.73
CA GLN A 25 -0.36 5.91 -8.43
C GLN A 25 0.77 6.33 -7.49
N VAL A 26 0.50 7.23 -6.54
CA VAL A 26 1.50 7.62 -5.52
C VAL A 26 1.91 6.41 -4.67
N LEU A 27 0.96 5.57 -4.24
CA LEU A 27 1.26 4.32 -3.53
C LEU A 27 2.03 3.33 -4.41
N ALA A 28 1.70 3.23 -5.69
CA ALA A 28 2.42 2.36 -6.63
C ALA A 28 3.89 2.79 -6.76
N VAL A 29 4.14 4.09 -6.93
CA VAL A 29 5.50 4.65 -6.95
C VAL A 29 6.23 4.37 -5.64
N TRP A 30 5.58 4.61 -4.49
CA TRP A 30 6.16 4.29 -3.19
C TRP A 30 6.59 2.81 -3.08
N ASN A 31 5.72 1.89 -3.48
CA ASN A 31 5.99 0.45 -3.39
C ASN A 31 7.18 0.05 -4.27
N VAL A 32 7.28 0.59 -5.48
CA VAL A 32 8.44 0.36 -6.36
C VAL A 32 9.71 0.96 -5.75
N LEU A 33 9.65 2.18 -5.20
CA LEU A 33 10.81 2.79 -4.55
C LEU A 33 11.25 2.05 -3.29
N GLU A 34 10.33 1.49 -2.51
CA GLU A 34 10.65 0.60 -1.38
C GLU A 34 11.34 -0.68 -1.87
N GLU A 35 10.74 -1.38 -2.83
CA GLU A 35 11.29 -2.64 -3.36
C GLU A 35 12.70 -2.45 -3.94
N LEU A 36 12.95 -1.33 -4.62
CA LEU A 36 14.25 -1.04 -5.21
C LEU A 36 15.24 -0.42 -4.22
N SER A 37 14.81 0.00 -3.02
CA SER A 37 15.70 0.63 -2.04
C SER A 37 16.68 -0.35 -1.39
N ASP A 38 16.28 -1.64 -1.28
CA ASP A 38 17.13 -2.70 -0.74
C ASP A 38 18.08 -3.32 -1.79
N ARG A 39 17.98 -2.88 -3.06
CA ARG A 39 18.81 -3.40 -4.14
C ARG A 39 20.17 -2.71 -4.15
N LYS A 40 21.23 -3.51 -4.34
CA LYS A 40 22.59 -2.99 -4.55
C LYS A 40 22.64 -2.28 -5.90
N SER A 41 22.68 -0.96 -5.87
CA SER A 41 23.04 -0.15 -7.04
C SER A 41 24.52 0.23 -6.96
N ASP A 42 25.23 0.14 -8.08
CA ASP A 42 26.61 0.58 -8.20
C ASP A 42 26.73 2.13 -8.17
N ASP A 43 25.60 2.85 -8.30
CA ASP A 43 25.54 4.31 -8.35
C ASP A 43 24.96 4.90 -7.05
N LEU A 44 25.78 5.61 -6.27
CA LEU A 44 25.35 6.31 -5.06
C LEU A 44 24.20 7.31 -5.33
N ARG A 45 24.13 7.88 -6.53
CA ARG A 45 23.08 8.84 -6.91
C ARG A 45 21.70 8.19 -6.92
N TRP A 46 21.61 6.89 -7.25
CA TRP A 46 20.36 6.13 -7.18
C TRP A 46 19.72 6.23 -5.80
N ALA A 47 20.48 5.85 -4.76
CA ALA A 47 20.01 5.88 -3.38
C ALA A 47 19.58 7.29 -2.96
N TYR A 48 20.33 8.32 -3.38
CA TYR A 48 19.96 9.72 -3.14
C TYR A 48 18.61 10.08 -3.79
N HIS A 49 18.42 9.77 -5.07
CA HIS A 49 17.18 10.12 -5.77
C HIS A 49 15.97 9.37 -5.21
N VAL A 50 16.13 8.08 -4.89
CA VAL A 50 15.10 7.27 -4.23
C VAL A 50 14.74 7.87 -2.87
N ALA A 51 15.73 8.19 -2.04
CA ALA A 51 15.49 8.79 -0.72
C ALA A 51 14.76 10.13 -0.80
N LYS A 52 15.09 10.99 -1.78
CA LYS A 52 14.39 12.26 -2.01
C LYS A 52 12.93 12.06 -2.39
N ASN A 53 12.63 11.15 -3.31
CA ASN A 53 11.26 10.87 -3.71
C ASN A 53 10.45 10.19 -2.60
N LYS A 54 11.05 9.25 -1.85
CA LYS A 54 10.41 8.66 -0.67
C LYS A 54 10.08 9.74 0.35
N ALA A 55 11.04 10.60 0.70
CA ALA A 55 10.80 11.69 1.65
C ALA A 55 9.67 12.64 1.20
N LEU A 56 9.53 12.89 -0.10
CA LEU A 56 8.49 13.73 -0.69
C LEU A 56 7.08 13.15 -0.46
N ILE A 57 6.88 11.87 -0.74
CA ILE A 57 5.53 11.25 -0.70
C ILE A 57 5.22 10.51 0.61
N LYS A 58 6.22 10.34 1.49
CA LYS A 58 6.06 9.63 2.77
C LYS A 58 4.88 10.12 3.60
N PRO A 59 4.61 11.43 3.78
CA PRO A 59 3.48 11.89 4.58
C PRO A 59 2.13 11.42 4.03
N GLU A 60 1.94 11.45 2.70
CA GLU A 60 0.72 10.98 2.05
C GLU A 60 0.56 9.47 2.22
N VAL A 61 1.64 8.71 2.02
CA VAL A 61 1.64 7.25 2.19
C VAL A 61 1.35 6.86 3.65
N ASP A 62 1.95 7.56 4.62
CA ASP A 62 1.71 7.31 6.05
C ASP A 62 0.26 7.63 6.42
N ALA A 63 -0.31 8.73 5.89
CA ALA A 63 -1.72 9.07 6.09
C ALA A 63 -2.66 8.02 5.49
N LEU A 64 -2.36 7.53 4.28
CA LEU A 64 -3.13 6.47 3.63
C LEU A 64 -3.08 5.15 4.41
N ARG A 65 -1.90 4.77 4.91
CA ARG A 65 -1.73 3.59 5.78
C ARG A 65 -2.49 3.72 7.09
N ALA A 66 -2.47 4.91 7.70
CA ALA A 66 -3.23 5.19 8.91
C ALA A 66 -4.75 5.10 8.66
N ALA A 67 -5.23 5.63 7.53
CA ALA A 67 -6.63 5.55 7.14
C ALA A 67 -7.09 4.11 6.83
N GLN A 68 -6.20 3.29 6.27
CA GLN A 68 -6.46 1.87 5.98
C GLN A 68 -6.53 1.00 7.25
N LYS A 69 -5.96 1.46 8.37
CA LYS A 69 -5.91 0.67 9.60
C LYS A 69 -7.34 0.26 10.02
N PRO A 70 -7.59 -1.02 10.34
CA PRO A 70 -8.87 -1.46 10.86
C PRO A 70 -9.23 -0.75 12.18
N ASP A 71 -10.53 -0.72 12.47
CA ASP A 71 -11.04 -0.19 13.74
C ASP A 71 -10.94 -1.27 14.84
N GLU A 72 -10.99 -0.85 16.10
CA GLU A 72 -10.78 -1.74 17.26
C GLU A 72 -11.73 -2.95 17.28
N ASP A 73 -12.98 -2.77 16.83
CA ASP A 73 -13.98 -3.83 16.73
C ASP A 73 -13.57 -4.94 15.73
N PHE A 74 -12.97 -4.55 14.60
CA PHE A 74 -12.47 -5.48 13.61
C PHE A 74 -11.17 -6.15 14.09
N ASP A 75 -10.29 -5.40 14.77
CA ASP A 75 -9.09 -5.96 15.40
C ASP A 75 -9.45 -7.03 16.45
N ALA A 76 -10.53 -6.82 17.22
CA ALA A 76 -11.03 -7.82 18.16
C ALA A 76 -11.51 -9.09 17.44
N TYR A 77 -12.27 -8.94 16.36
CA TYR A 77 -12.66 -10.05 15.50
C TYR A 77 -11.45 -10.78 14.91
N ASP A 78 -10.46 -10.06 14.37
CA ASP A 78 -9.28 -10.66 13.74
C ASP A 78 -8.46 -11.47 14.74
N LYS A 79 -8.29 -10.95 15.96
CA LYS A 79 -7.65 -11.69 17.08
C LYS A 79 -8.42 -12.97 17.42
N ALA A 80 -9.74 -12.86 17.60
CA ALA A 80 -10.59 -14.03 17.90
C ALA A 80 -10.54 -15.07 16.76
N ARG A 81 -10.51 -14.62 15.50
CA ARG A 81 -10.36 -15.49 14.32
C ARG A 81 -9.02 -16.22 14.35
N ILE A 82 -7.93 -15.51 14.64
CA ILE A 82 -6.58 -16.10 14.75
C ILE A 82 -6.53 -17.13 15.89
N GLU A 83 -7.13 -16.83 17.05
CA GLU A 83 -7.19 -17.76 18.18
C GLU A 83 -8.01 -19.01 17.84
N LEU A 84 -9.15 -18.85 17.17
CA LEU A 84 -9.94 -19.97 16.67
C LEU A 84 -9.08 -20.86 15.75
N CYS A 85 -8.39 -20.27 14.77
CA CYS A 85 -7.50 -21.02 13.90
C CYS A 85 -6.40 -21.76 14.67
N LYS A 86 -5.77 -21.11 15.68
CA LYS A 86 -4.74 -21.74 16.52
C LYS A 86 -5.27 -22.92 17.34
N ASN A 87 -6.50 -22.81 17.85
CA ASN A 87 -7.11 -23.85 18.68
C ASN A 87 -7.50 -25.11 17.87
N HIS A 88 -7.84 -24.91 16.60
CA HIS A 88 -8.22 -25.98 15.67
C HIS A 88 -7.06 -26.47 14.78
N ALA A 89 -5.90 -25.82 14.85
CA ALA A 89 -4.71 -26.23 14.13
C ALA A 89 -4.18 -27.59 14.62
N GLN A 90 -3.64 -28.38 13.69
CA GLN A 90 -2.77 -29.50 14.00
C GLN A 90 -1.54 -29.01 14.75
N ARG A 91 -1.07 -29.79 15.72
CA ARG A 91 0.11 -29.45 16.53
C ARG A 91 1.28 -30.33 16.15
N ASP A 92 2.48 -29.77 16.15
CA ASP A 92 3.71 -30.53 15.99
C ASP A 92 3.86 -31.50 17.18
N PRO A 93 4.13 -32.80 16.95
CA PRO A 93 4.28 -33.78 18.01
C PRO A 93 5.51 -33.53 18.92
N ASN A 94 6.53 -32.81 18.45
CA ASN A 94 7.76 -32.54 19.19
C ASN A 94 7.70 -31.21 19.95
N THR A 95 7.16 -30.17 19.33
CA THR A 95 7.15 -28.80 19.92
C THR A 95 5.78 -28.41 20.50
N HIS A 96 4.72 -29.17 20.21
CA HIS A 96 3.33 -28.85 20.54
C HIS A 96 2.80 -27.51 19.97
N GLU A 97 3.56 -26.87 19.07
CA GLU A 97 3.15 -25.63 18.43
C GLU A 97 2.17 -25.88 17.26
N PRO A 98 1.28 -24.93 16.93
CA PRO A 98 0.42 -25.03 15.75
C PRO A 98 1.23 -25.14 14.45
N LEU A 99 0.96 -26.18 13.66
CA LEU A 99 1.53 -26.33 12.33
C LEU A 99 0.96 -25.26 11.39
N THR A 100 1.85 -24.64 10.62
CA THR A 100 1.49 -23.60 9.65
C THR A 100 1.99 -23.94 8.25
N THR A 101 1.29 -23.42 7.24
CA THR A 101 1.61 -23.50 5.82
C THR A 101 1.78 -22.09 5.25
N ASP A 102 2.30 -21.98 4.02
CA ASP A 102 2.55 -20.70 3.33
C ASP A 102 3.45 -19.73 4.13
N ASN A 103 4.60 -20.21 4.61
CA ASN A 103 5.57 -19.43 5.41
C ASN A 103 4.94 -18.81 6.67
N GLY A 104 4.09 -19.56 7.38
CA GLY A 104 3.47 -19.11 8.63
C GLY A 104 2.16 -18.35 8.47
N ARG A 105 1.61 -18.25 7.24
CA ARG A 105 0.40 -17.45 6.97
C ARG A 105 -0.91 -18.19 7.20
N ARG A 106 -0.90 -19.53 7.14
CA ARG A 106 -2.11 -20.34 7.30
C ARG A 106 -1.90 -21.42 8.33
N PHE A 107 -2.89 -21.66 9.18
CA PHE A 107 -2.87 -22.79 10.11
C PHE A 107 -3.34 -24.06 9.39
N LEU A 108 -2.65 -25.17 9.62
CA LEU A 108 -3.07 -26.47 9.08
C LEU A 108 -4.18 -27.02 9.99
N ILE A 109 -5.42 -26.99 9.53
CA ILE A 109 -6.58 -27.51 10.27
C ILE A 109 -6.81 -28.96 9.90
N ASP A 110 -7.04 -29.80 10.91
CA ASP A 110 -7.33 -31.21 10.68
C ASP A 110 -8.70 -31.38 10.01
N HIS A 111 -8.76 -32.19 8.96
CA HIS A 111 -9.99 -32.50 8.23
C HIS A 111 -11.07 -33.12 9.13
N THR A 112 -10.69 -33.86 10.17
CA THR A 112 -11.61 -34.41 11.16
C THR A 112 -12.28 -33.36 12.04
N ARG A 113 -11.64 -32.19 12.21
CA ARG A 113 -12.13 -31.06 13.04
C ARG A 113 -12.68 -29.91 12.20
N GLN A 114 -12.72 -30.08 10.88
CA GLN A 114 -13.16 -29.06 9.94
C GLN A 114 -14.60 -28.62 10.21
N ALA A 115 -15.52 -29.56 10.45
CA ALA A 115 -16.92 -29.24 10.70
C ALA A 115 -17.14 -28.43 11.99
N GLU A 116 -16.40 -28.75 13.06
CA GLU A 116 -16.43 -27.99 14.31
C GLU A 116 -15.87 -26.57 14.11
N PHE A 117 -14.76 -26.48 13.38
CA PHE A 117 -14.13 -25.22 13.04
C PHE A 117 -15.06 -24.33 12.21
N ASP A 118 -15.68 -24.87 11.16
CA ASP A 118 -16.58 -24.13 10.28
C ASP A 118 -17.79 -23.59 11.07
N ALA A 119 -18.39 -24.41 11.93
CA ALA A 119 -19.49 -23.98 12.79
C ALA A 119 -19.08 -22.86 13.75
N ALA A 120 -17.90 -22.97 14.38
CA ALA A 120 -17.37 -21.93 15.26
C ALA A 120 -17.00 -20.65 14.50
N ALA A 121 -16.47 -20.77 13.29
CA ALA A 121 -16.10 -19.65 12.43
C ALA A 121 -17.34 -18.88 11.96
N GLU A 122 -18.41 -19.57 11.57
CA GLU A 122 -19.68 -18.92 11.20
C GLU A 122 -20.30 -18.20 12.40
N LYS A 123 -20.32 -18.84 13.57
CA LYS A 123 -20.79 -18.19 14.80
C LYS A 123 -20.00 -16.91 15.12
N LEU A 124 -18.67 -16.96 15.02
CA LEU A 124 -17.81 -15.80 15.24
C LEU A 124 -18.09 -14.68 14.22
N LYS A 125 -18.34 -15.02 12.95
CA LYS A 125 -18.74 -14.04 11.94
C LYS A 125 -20.09 -13.41 12.26
N GLU A 126 -21.08 -14.19 12.70
CA GLU A 126 -22.39 -13.69 13.08
C GLU A 126 -22.31 -12.73 14.28
N GLU A 127 -21.54 -13.10 15.31
CA GLU A 127 -21.31 -12.27 16.49
C GLU A 127 -20.65 -10.93 16.15
N HIS A 128 -19.71 -10.93 15.20
CA HIS A 128 -18.98 -9.74 14.77
C HIS A 128 -19.50 -9.11 13.47
N LYS A 129 -20.67 -9.52 12.99
CA LYS A 129 -21.23 -9.05 11.70
C LYS A 129 -21.25 -7.53 11.56
N PRO A 130 -21.67 -6.74 12.57
CA PRO A 130 -21.66 -5.27 12.47
C PRO A 130 -20.25 -4.67 12.31
N ALA A 131 -19.21 -5.34 12.81
CA ALA A 131 -17.82 -4.91 12.64
C ALA A 131 -17.30 -5.26 11.24
N LEU A 132 -17.67 -6.43 10.72
CA LEU A 132 -17.36 -6.87 9.36
C LEU A 132 -17.99 -5.97 8.31
N ASP A 133 -19.29 -5.68 8.45
CA ASP A 133 -20.04 -4.82 7.51
C ASP A 133 -19.43 -3.40 7.46
N ARG A 134 -19.14 -2.81 8.64
CA ARG A 134 -18.47 -1.50 8.74
C ARG A 134 -17.09 -1.50 8.10
N TYR A 135 -16.29 -2.54 8.33
CA TYR A 135 -14.97 -2.68 7.72
C TYR A 135 -15.06 -2.81 6.20
N GLU A 136 -16.00 -3.60 5.68
CA GLU A 136 -16.22 -3.75 4.24
C GLU A 136 -16.61 -2.41 3.58
N GLU A 137 -17.53 -1.66 4.19
CA GLU A 137 -17.92 -0.32 3.72
C GLU A 137 -16.73 0.65 3.74
N LYS A 138 -15.95 0.66 4.82
CA LYS A 138 -14.72 1.45 4.95
C LYS A 138 -13.74 1.12 3.83
N MET A 139 -13.51 -0.16 3.54
CA MET A 139 -12.60 -0.58 2.48
C MET A 139 -13.10 -0.18 1.10
N LYS A 140 -14.41 -0.26 0.83
CA LYS A 140 -15.00 0.24 -0.43
C LYS A 140 -14.84 1.75 -0.57
N ALA A 141 -15.03 2.51 0.51
CA ALA A 141 -14.81 3.95 0.52
C ALA A 141 -13.34 4.29 0.31
N PHE A 142 -12.43 3.54 0.94
CA PHE A 142 -10.98 3.71 0.79
C PHE A 142 -10.52 3.44 -0.65
N GLU A 143 -11.00 2.37 -1.30
CA GLU A 143 -10.67 2.10 -2.71
C GLU A 143 -11.09 3.24 -3.63
N LYS A 144 -12.29 3.80 -3.43
CA LYS A 144 -12.73 4.98 -4.19
C LYS A 144 -11.84 6.19 -3.92
N PHE A 145 -11.46 6.42 -2.67
CA PHE A 145 -10.58 7.50 -2.26
C PHE A 145 -9.17 7.39 -2.88
N LEU A 146 -8.70 6.17 -3.14
CA LEU A 146 -7.43 5.94 -3.83
C LEU A 146 -7.47 6.34 -5.31
N ASP A 147 -8.63 6.22 -5.95
CA ASP A 147 -8.84 6.53 -7.36
C ASP A 147 -9.15 8.00 -7.64
N GLU A 148 -9.36 8.80 -6.59
CA GLU A 148 -9.50 10.24 -6.71
C GLU A 148 -8.21 10.91 -7.21
N GLU A 149 -8.39 11.90 -8.09
CA GLU A 149 -7.30 12.71 -8.62
C GLU A 149 -6.83 13.75 -7.60
N ILE A 150 -5.52 13.80 -7.42
CA ILE A 150 -4.81 14.78 -6.61
C ILE A 150 -3.80 15.53 -7.48
N PRO A 151 -3.36 16.73 -7.08
CA PRO A 151 -2.24 17.40 -7.73
C PRO A 151 -1.00 16.50 -7.71
N SER A 152 -0.37 16.29 -8.86
CA SER A 152 0.85 15.50 -8.94
C SER A 152 1.95 16.11 -8.09
N PRO A 153 2.67 15.31 -7.29
CA PRO A 153 3.82 15.79 -6.55
C PRO A 153 4.91 16.21 -7.54
N VAL A 154 5.69 17.22 -7.15
CA VAL A 154 6.85 17.66 -7.94
C VAL A 154 7.99 16.68 -7.70
N TRP A 155 8.07 15.65 -8.55
CA TRP A 155 9.05 14.58 -8.43
C TRP A 155 10.49 15.10 -8.48
N HIS A 156 11.36 14.47 -7.69
CA HIS A 156 12.79 14.63 -7.87
C HIS A 156 13.25 13.72 -9.02
N PRO A 157 13.75 14.29 -10.14
CA PRO A 157 14.00 13.51 -11.34
C PRO A 157 15.10 12.47 -11.09
N ILE A 158 14.85 11.25 -11.56
CA ILE A 158 15.84 10.18 -11.59
C ILE A 158 16.39 10.12 -13.02
N PRO A 159 17.70 10.35 -13.24
CA PRO A 159 18.30 10.13 -14.54
C PRO A 159 18.20 8.66 -14.94
N TYR A 160 17.81 8.38 -16.19
CA TYR A 160 17.71 7.00 -16.70
C TYR A 160 18.99 6.18 -16.47
N MET A 161 20.15 6.83 -16.61
CA MET A 161 21.48 6.21 -16.41
C MET A 161 21.74 5.75 -14.97
N CYS A 162 20.97 6.24 -13.99
CA CYS A 162 21.09 5.86 -12.58
C CYS A 162 20.21 4.65 -12.22
N LEU A 163 19.42 4.11 -13.17
CA LEU A 163 18.54 2.98 -12.89
C LEU A 163 19.34 1.68 -12.66
N PRO A 164 18.93 0.83 -11.70
CA PRO A 164 19.49 -0.51 -11.54
C PRO A 164 19.31 -1.35 -12.81
N LYS A 165 20.30 -2.18 -13.15
CA LYS A 165 20.27 -3.03 -14.36
C LYS A 165 19.19 -4.11 -14.34
N ASP A 166 18.73 -4.48 -13.15
CA ASP A 166 17.75 -5.52 -12.87
C ASP A 166 16.33 -4.96 -12.67
N ILE A 167 16.11 -3.68 -13.00
CA ILE A 167 14.78 -3.08 -12.97
C ILE A 167 13.88 -3.72 -14.03
N THR A 168 12.66 -4.06 -13.65
CA THR A 168 11.70 -4.66 -14.57
C THR A 168 10.97 -3.58 -15.39
N PRO A 169 10.50 -3.89 -16.62
CA PRO A 169 9.74 -2.94 -17.42
C PRO A 169 8.51 -2.37 -16.69
N ARG A 170 7.82 -3.21 -15.90
CA ARG A 170 6.65 -2.79 -15.10
C ARG A 170 7.02 -1.76 -14.02
N GLN A 171 8.19 -1.90 -13.40
CA GLN A 171 8.68 -0.91 -12.42
C GLN A 171 9.03 0.41 -13.10
N VAL A 172 9.61 0.36 -14.30
CA VAL A 172 9.89 1.57 -15.10
C VAL A 172 8.60 2.29 -15.50
N GLU A 173 7.57 1.55 -15.91
CA GLU A 173 6.26 2.10 -16.27
C GLU A 173 5.62 2.88 -15.10
N VAL A 174 5.68 2.32 -13.89
CA VAL A 174 5.19 3.01 -12.68
C VAL A 174 6.00 4.28 -12.38
N LEU A 175 7.31 4.27 -12.70
CA LEU A 175 8.23 5.38 -12.45
C LEU A 175 8.32 6.38 -13.62
N ILE A 176 7.50 6.27 -14.66
CA ILE A 176 7.64 7.06 -15.90
C ILE A 176 7.62 8.58 -15.67
N ASP A 177 6.87 9.05 -14.68
CA ASP A 177 6.81 10.47 -14.34
C ASP A 177 8.03 10.96 -13.54
N VAL A 178 8.72 10.03 -12.87
CA VAL A 178 9.88 10.26 -12.01
C VAL A 178 11.19 10.15 -12.79
N VAL A 179 11.27 9.19 -13.72
CA VAL A 179 12.44 8.97 -14.56
C VAL A 179 12.45 9.98 -15.71
N LYS A 180 13.62 10.57 -15.96
CA LYS A 180 13.81 11.49 -17.09
C LYS A 180 15.00 11.04 -17.93
N GLU A 181 14.84 11.16 -19.24
CA GLU A 181 15.97 11.18 -20.17
C GLU A 181 16.82 12.41 -19.83
N ALA A 182 18.13 12.20 -19.68
CA ALA A 182 19.07 13.24 -19.30
C ALA A 182 19.30 14.24 -20.43
#